data_AF-A0A3S1N0M7-F1
#
_entry.id   AF-A0A3S1N0M7-F1
#
_cell.length_a   1.000
_cell.length_b   1.000
_cell.length_c   1.000
_cell.angle_alpha   90.00
_cell.angle_beta   90.00
_cell.angle_gamma   90.00
#
_symmetry.space_group_name_H-M   'P 1'
#
loop_
_entity.id
_entity.type
_entity.pdbx_description
1 polymer ?
#
loop_
_entity_poly.entity_id
_entity_poly.type
_entity_poly.pdbx_seq_one_letter_code
_entity_poly.pdbx_strand_id
1 'polypeptide(L)' 'MVRLLARVVGVGVETADMLVQEVLCRKLRDRRAVARYVGLTGAPDESGKRRREKGLAKAGNARVRRGLIQLAWRS' A
#
# COMPACT_ATOMS: atom_id res chain seq x y z
N MET A 1 -7.04 12.95 12.49
CA MET A 1 -6.20 12.37 11.42
C MET A 1 -6.89 12.35 10.06
N VAL A 2 -8.09 11.78 9.92
CA VAL A 2 -8.82 11.71 8.63
C VAL A 2 -8.96 13.08 7.94
N ARG A 3 -9.41 14.12 8.66
CA ARG A 3 -9.52 15.49 8.10
C ARG A 3 -8.18 16.10 7.66
N LEU A 4 -7.06 15.66 8.22
CA LEU A 4 -5.73 16.14 7.80
C LEU A 4 -5.30 15.48 6.50
N LEU A 5 -5.52 14.16 6.36
CA LEU A 5 -5.22 13.43 5.14
C LEU A 5 -6.12 13.86 3.97
N ALA A 6 -7.39 14.18 4.23
CA ALA A 6 -8.32 14.68 3.22
C ALA A 6 -7.94 16.06 2.64
N ARG A 7 -6.93 16.75 3.20
CA ARG A 7 -6.35 17.98 2.63
C ARG A 7 -5.26 17.70 1.60
N VAL A 8 -4.79 16.46 1.48
CA VAL A 8 -3.82 16.06 0.47
C VAL A 8 -4.54 15.92 -0.87
N VAL A 9 -3.99 16.55 -1.92
CA VAL A 9 -4.54 16.47 -3.28
C VAL A 9 -4.68 15.01 -3.71
N GLY A 10 -5.84 14.66 -4.24
CA GLY A 10 -6.18 13.28 -4.65
C GLY A 10 -6.67 12.36 -3.53
N VAL A 11 -6.61 12.77 -2.25
CA VAL A 11 -7.08 11.97 -1.11
C VAL A 11 -8.48 12.40 -0.67
N GLY A 12 -9.49 11.59 -0.98
CA GLY A 12 -10.86 11.77 -0.48
C GLY A 12 -11.04 11.30 0.98
N VAL A 13 -12.15 11.68 1.61
CA VAL A 13 -12.46 11.31 3.01
C VAL A 13 -12.49 9.79 3.20
N GLU A 14 -13.04 9.04 2.25
CA GLU A 14 -13.05 7.57 2.29
C GLU A 14 -11.66 6.96 2.22
N THR A 15 -10.78 7.50 1.35
CA THR A 15 -9.39 7.05 1.24
C THR A 15 -8.62 7.40 2.50
N ALA A 16 -8.84 8.59 3.05
CA ALA A 16 -8.24 9.04 4.31
C ALA A 16 -8.66 8.14 5.49
N ASP A 17 -9.94 7.82 5.60
CA ASP A 17 -10.46 6.93 6.66
C ASP A 17 -9.83 5.52 6.54
N MET A 18 -9.82 4.96 5.34
CA MET A 18 -9.19 3.66 5.07
C MET A 18 -7.70 3.66 5.45
N LEU A 19 -6.94 4.70 5.09
CA LEU A 19 -5.51 4.78 5.45
C LEU A 19 -5.30 4.89 6.96
N VAL A 20 -6.17 5.59 7.68
CA VAL A 20 -6.10 5.67 9.15
C VAL A 20 -6.34 4.30 9.76
N GLN A 21 -7.47 3.67 9.43
CA GLN A 21 -7.88 2.39 10.03
C GLN A 21 -6.91 1.24 9.70
N GLU A 22 -6.42 1.19 8.47
CA GLU A 22 -5.69 0.02 7.98
C GLU A 22 -4.17 0.17 8.13
N VAL A 23 -3.62 1.39 8.07
CA VAL A 23 -2.17 1.64 8.05
C VAL A 23 -1.72 2.47 9.24
N LEU A 24 -2.28 3.66 9.45
CA LEU A 24 -1.72 4.62 10.42
C LEU A 24 -2.04 4.27 11.88
N CYS A 25 -3.08 3.46 12.12
CA CYS A 25 -3.33 2.85 13.43
C CYS A 25 -2.36 1.71 13.77
N ARG A 26 -1.50 1.28 12.83
CA ARG A 26 -0.54 0.18 13.04
C ARG A 26 0.85 0.71 13.32
N LYS A 27 1.54 0.08 14.28
CA LYS A 27 2.94 0.35 14.57
C LYS A 27 3.84 -0.37 13.55
N LEU A 28 4.16 0.31 12.45
CA LEU A 28 5.08 -0.17 11.42
C LEU A 28 6.46 0.47 11.62
N ARG A 29 7.51 -0.36 11.63
CA ARG A 29 8.87 0.05 12.02
C ARG A 29 9.51 1.05 11.06
N ASP A 30 9.25 0.90 9.76
CA ASP A 30 9.85 1.73 8.71
C ASP A 30 9.02 1.68 7.41
N ARG A 31 9.43 2.48 6.42
CA ARG A 31 8.80 2.53 5.09
C ARG A 31 8.79 1.19 4.35
N ARG A 32 9.78 0.31 4.59
CA ARG A 32 9.84 -1.03 3.96
C ARG A 32 8.82 -1.97 4.61
N ALA A 33 8.56 -1.83 5.90
CA ALA A 33 7.47 -2.52 6.60
C ALA A 33 6.11 -2.06 6.07
N VAL A 34 5.93 -0.76 5.80
CA VAL A 34 4.71 -0.27 5.11
C VAL A 34 4.55 -0.92 3.75
N ALA A 35 5.57 -0.84 2.89
CA ALA A 35 5.52 -1.41 1.54
C ALA A 35 5.17 -2.90 1.54
N ARG A 36 5.80 -3.69 2.43
CA ARG A 36 5.48 -5.13 2.60
C ARG A 36 4.06 -5.34 3.10
N TYR A 37 3.64 -4.57 4.10
CA TYR A 37 2.30 -4.67 4.69
C TYR A 37 1.20 -4.42 3.65
N VAL A 38 1.36 -3.40 2.81
CA VAL A 38 0.40 -3.07 1.74
C VAL A 38 0.59 -3.91 0.47
N GLY A 39 1.59 -4.78 0.42
CA GLY A 39 1.90 -5.58 -0.77
C GLY A 39 2.35 -4.74 -1.98
N LEU A 40 3.01 -3.61 -1.72
CA LEU A 40 3.67 -2.79 -2.74
C LEU A 40 5.18 -3.06 -2.74
N THR A 41 5.56 -4.32 -2.64
CA THR A 41 6.94 -4.79 -2.84
C THR A 41 7.03 -5.64 -4.10
N GLY A 42 8.24 -5.83 -4.63
CA GLY A 42 8.45 -6.83 -5.67
C GLY A 42 8.03 -8.22 -5.19
N ALA A 43 7.52 -9.04 -6.11
CA ALA A 43 7.23 -10.45 -5.91
C ALA A 43 8.36 -11.29 -6.54
N PRO A 44 9.38 -11.71 -5.76
CA PRO A 44 10.36 -12.67 -6.25
C PRO A 44 9.71 -14.06 -6.32
N ASP A 45 9.65 -14.64 -7.52
CA ASP A 45 9.31 -16.05 -7.74
C ASP A 45 10.62 -16.85 -7.76
N GLU A 46 10.94 -17.54 -6.66
CA GLU A 46 12.13 -18.37 -6.55
C GLU A 46 11.77 -19.86 -6.73
N SER A 47 11.46 -20.22 -7.97
CA SER A 47 11.37 -21.62 -8.41
C SER A 47 12.70 -22.02 -9.03
N GLY A 48 13.61 -22.53 -8.18
CA GLY A 48 14.70 -23.47 -8.49
C GLY A 48 15.79 -23.14 -9.52
N LYS A 49 15.63 -22.19 -10.43
CA LYS A 49 16.64 -21.83 -11.47
C LYS A 49 16.35 -20.54 -12.24
N ARG A 50 15.20 -19.89 -12.04
CA ARG A 50 14.84 -18.63 -12.74
C ARG A 50 14.41 -17.57 -11.73
N ARG A 51 15.16 -16.47 -11.69
CA ARG A 51 14.78 -15.23 -10.97
C ARG A 51 13.96 -14.37 -11.92
N ARG A 52 12.63 -14.34 -11.74
CA ARG A 52 11.74 -13.46 -12.53
C ARG A 52 10.88 -12.64 -11.57
N GLU A 53 10.99 -11.32 -11.63
CA GLU A 53 10.06 -10.44 -10.94
C GLU A 53 8.69 -10.53 -11.65
N LYS A 54 7.65 -10.93 -10.91
CA LYS A 54 6.27 -11.03 -11.44
C LYS A 54 5.44 -9.75 -11.25
N GLY A 55 6.08 -8.63 -10.91
CA GLY A 55 5.41 -7.36 -10.55
C GLY A 55 5.17 -7.23 -9.04
N LEU A 56 4.10 -6.54 -8.66
CA LEU A 56 3.76 -6.28 -7.25
C LEU A 56 3.35 -7.55 -6.52
N ALA A 57 3.82 -7.69 -5.28
CA ALA A 57 3.42 -8.76 -4.37
C ALA A 57 1.91 -8.75 -4.14
N LYS A 58 1.24 -9.84 -4.49
CA LYS A 58 -0.18 -10.04 -4.14
C LYS A 58 -0.36 -10.28 -2.63
N ALA A 59 0.71 -10.68 -1.93
CA ALA A 59 0.76 -10.79 -0.48
C ALA A 59 0.75 -9.39 0.18
N GLY A 60 -0.16 -9.17 1.13
CA GLY A 60 -0.35 -7.88 1.82
C GLY A 60 -1.80 -7.40 1.79
N ASN A 61 -2.09 -6.27 2.44
CA ASN A 61 -3.44 -5.72 2.56
C ASN A 61 -3.99 -5.26 1.18
N ALA A 62 -4.81 -6.11 0.57
CA ALA A 62 -5.32 -5.91 -0.79
C ALA A 62 -6.20 -4.66 -0.93
N ARG A 63 -6.93 -4.28 0.12
CA ARG A 63 -7.77 -3.08 0.15
C ARG A 63 -6.90 -1.83 0.10
N VAL A 64 -5.90 -1.75 0.97
CA VAL A 64 -4.93 -0.64 0.98
C VAL A 64 -4.16 -0.57 -0.33
N ARG A 65 -3.70 -1.72 -0.85
CA ARG A 65 -3.02 -1.80 -2.15
C ARG A 65 -3.83 -1.16 -3.27
N ARG A 66 -5.11 -1.54 -3.39
CA ARG A 66 -6.01 -0.99 -4.40
C ARG A 66 -6.19 0.51 -4.21
N GLY A 67 -6.41 0.97 -2.97
CA GLY A 67 -6.58 2.39 -2.66
C GLY A 67 -5.34 3.21 -3.01
N LEU A 68 -4.14 2.70 -2.70
CA LEU A 68 -2.88 3.37 -3.03
C LEU A 68 -2.60 3.39 -4.54
N ILE A 69 -2.90 2.29 -5.25
CA ILE A 69 -2.79 2.27 -6.71
C ILE A 69 -3.75 3.30 -7.32
N GLN A 70 -5.02 3.32 -6.91
CA GLN A 70 -5.98 4.31 -7.38
C GLN A 70 -5.55 5.75 -7.08
N LEU A 71 -4.98 6.00 -5.90
CA LEU A 71 -4.44 7.31 -5.55
C LEU A 71 -3.35 7.75 -6.52
N ALA A 72 -2.41 6.85 -6.85
CA ALA A 72 -1.31 7.14 -7.78
C ALA A 72 -1.77 7.47 -9.22
N TRP A 73 -2.98 7.04 -9.63
CA TRP A 73 -3.56 7.37 -10.94
C TRP A 73 -4.38 8.67 -10.93
N ARG A 74 -4.71 9.20 -9.74
CA ARG A 74 -5.54 10.41 -9.57
C ARG A 74 -4.74 11.65 -9.20
N SER A 75 -3.49 11.46 -8.75
CA SER A 75 -2.54 12.50 -8.34
C SER A 75 -1.73 13.05 -9.49
#